data_AF-A0A5B8B2B7-F1
#
_entry.id   AF-A0A5B8B2B7-F1
#
_cell.length_a   1.000
_cell.length_b   1.000
_cell.length_c   1.000
_cell.angle_alpha   90.00
_cell.angle_beta   90.00
_cell.angle_gamma   90.00
#
_symmetry.space_group_name_H-M   'P 1'
#
loop_
_entity.id
_entity.type
_entity.pdbx_description
1 polymer ?
#
loop_
_entity_poly.entity_id
_entity_poly.type
_entity_poly.pdbx_seq_one_letter_code
_entity_poly.pdbx_strand_id
1 'polypeptide(L)' 'MTVRVLGKTQVAILRSTVGRWFLTTTEGQQNSALRLHDRGLLDRDPKNSRRFTATTAGRDAIYEHDDEIARRGRSYR' A
#
# COMPACT_ATOMS: atom_id res chain seq x y z
N MET A 1 14.45 4.89 7.30
CA MET A 1 13.50 3.86 7.80
C MET A 1 13.46 2.78 6.75
N THR A 2 14.04 1.60 7.01
CA THR A 2 14.17 0.52 6.01
C THR A 2 12.80 0.07 5.53
N VAL A 3 12.51 0.24 4.24
CA VAL A 3 11.33 -0.33 3.57
C VAL A 3 11.39 -1.85 3.74
N ARG A 4 10.69 -2.38 4.75
CA ARG A 4 10.44 -3.82 4.85
C ARG A 4 9.68 -4.22 3.60
N VAL A 5 10.28 -5.09 2.77
CA VAL A 5 9.77 -5.54 1.47
C VAL A 5 8.26 -5.78 1.55
N LEU A 6 7.50 -4.94 0.85
CA LEU A 6 6.05 -5.09 0.74
C LEU A 6 5.74 -6.32 -0.13
N GLY A 7 4.79 -7.15 0.30
CA GLY A 7 4.31 -8.25 -0.53
C GLY A 7 3.54 -7.74 -1.76
N LYS A 8 3.51 -8.52 -2.84
CA LYS A 8 2.84 -8.13 -4.11
C LYS A 8 1.39 -7.66 -3.90
N THR A 9 0.61 -8.34 -3.06
CA THR A 9 -0.76 -7.96 -2.72
C THR A 9 -0.84 -6.64 -1.96
N GLN A 10 0.12 -6.38 -1.07
CA GLN A 10 0.17 -5.13 -0.31
C GLN A 10 0.50 -3.95 -1.22
N VAL A 11 1.46 -4.14 -2.14
CA VAL A 11 1.79 -3.15 -3.18
C VAL A 11 0.56 -2.85 -4.05
N ALA A 12 -0.15 -3.89 -4.50
CA ALA A 12 -1.36 -3.71 -5.32
C ALA A 12 -2.48 -2.95 -4.58
N ILE A 13 -2.68 -3.24 -3.29
CA ILE A 13 -3.63 -2.53 -2.42
C ILE A 13 -3.22 -1.06 -2.27
N LEU A 14 -1.96 -0.77 -1.89
CA LEU A 14 -1.48 0.60 -1.73
C LEU A 14 -1.59 1.39 -3.03
N ARG A 15 -1.14 0.82 -4.15
CA ARG A 15 -1.23 1.48 -5.45
C ARG A 15 -2.68 1.78 -5.84
N SER A 16 -3.61 0.88 -5.52
CA SER A 16 -5.05 1.09 -5.76
C SER A 16 -5.68 2.15 -4.87
N THR A 17 -5.07 2.47 -3.71
CA THR A 17 -5.53 3.54 -2.82
C THR A 17 -5.05 4.93 -3.25
N VAL A 18 -3.97 5.03 -4.02
CA VAL A 18 -3.48 6.32 -4.54
C VAL A 18 -4.47 6.87 -5.56
N GLY A 19 -4.89 8.12 -5.38
CA GLY A 19 -5.84 8.80 -6.27
C GLY A 19 -7.30 8.40 -6.06
N ARG A 20 -7.63 7.61 -5.03
CA ARG A 20 -9.01 7.28 -4.63
C ARG A 20 -9.31 7.83 -3.24
N TRP A 21 -10.59 8.10 -2.97
CA TRP A 21 -11.04 8.55 -1.65
C TRP A 21 -10.91 7.43 -0.61
N PHE A 22 -11.21 6.19 -1.03
CA PHE A 22 -11.02 4.98 -0.25
C PHE A 22 -10.92 3.76 -1.17
N LEU A 23 -10.28 2.70 -0.69
CA LEU A 23 -10.34 1.35 -1.24
C LEU A 23 -11.34 0.54 -0.42
N THR A 24 -12.21 -0.21 -1.09
CA THR A 24 -12.98 -1.29 -0.45
C THR A 24 -12.30 -2.61 -0.77
N THR A 25 -11.88 -3.34 0.25
CA THR A 25 -11.17 -4.61 0.10
C THR A 25 -12.13 -5.78 -0.11
N THR A 26 -11.70 -6.75 -0.90
CA THR A 26 -12.32 -8.07 -0.96
C THR A 26 -11.83 -8.95 0.20
N GLU A 27 -12.49 -10.10 0.41
CA GLU A 27 -12.13 -11.03 1.49
C GLU A 27 -10.66 -11.49 1.42
N GLY A 28 -10.16 -11.81 0.23
CA GLY A 28 -8.76 -12.19 0.02
C GLY A 28 -7.75 -11.05 0.21
N GLN A 29 -8.19 -9.80 0.19
CA GLN A 29 -7.33 -8.62 0.39
C GLN A 29 -7.25 -8.19 1.86
N GLN A 30 -8.18 -8.66 2.69
CA GLN A 30 -8.42 -8.07 4.00
C GLN A 30 -7.23 -8.21 4.95
N ASN A 31 -6.62 -9.39 5.01
CA ASN A 31 -5.43 -9.61 5.84
C ASN A 31 -4.23 -8.76 5.40
N SER A 32 -4.10 -8.49 4.10
CA SER A 32 -3.02 -7.66 3.58
C SER A 32 -3.24 -6.18 3.88
N ALA A 33 -4.49 -5.70 3.80
CA ALA A 33 -4.86 -4.34 4.16
C ALA A 33 -4.71 -4.08 5.66
N LEU A 34 -5.10 -5.04 6.52
CA LEU A 34 -4.89 -4.94 7.96
C LEU A 34 -3.39 -4.85 8.31
N ARG A 35 -2.54 -5.68 7.70
CA ARG A 35 -1.07 -5.57 7.89
C ARG A 35 -0.49 -4.24 7.44
N LEU A 36 -1.09 -3.58 6.45
CA LEU A 36 -0.69 -2.24 6.03
C LEU A 36 -1.18 -1.17 7.02
N HIS A 37 -2.37 -1.35 7.58
CA HIS A 37 -2.90 -0.52 8.65
C HIS A 37 -2.04 -0.59 9.92
N ASP A 38 -1.68 -1.80 10.36
CA ASP A 38 -0.81 -2.01 11.53
C ASP A 38 0.58 -1.36 11.35
N ARG A 39 0.99 -1.12 10.10
CA ARG A 39 2.23 -0.44 9.74
C ARG A 39 2.08 1.08 9.58
N GLY A 40 0.88 1.62 9.79
CA GLY A 40 0.58 3.05 9.61
C GLY A 40 0.55 3.49 8.14
N LEU A 41 0.44 2.56 7.19
CA LEU A 41 0.40 2.87 5.75
C LEU A 41 -1.03 3.05 5.22
N LEU A 42 -2.02 2.50 5.93
CA LEU A 42 -3.44 2.69 5.64
C LEU A 42 -4.18 3.10 6.93
N ASP A 43 -5.18 3.96 6.78
CA ASP A 43 -6.19 4.21 7.80
C ASP A 43 -7.43 3.39 7.50
N ARG A 44 -7.93 2.69 8.51
CA ARG A 44 -9.16 1.90 8.42
C ARG A 44 -10.36 2.77 8.79
N ASP A 45 -11.41 2.73 7.98
CA ASP A 45 -12.65 3.45 8.26
C ASP A 45 -13.35 2.85 9.51
N PRO A 46 -13.66 3.67 10.54
CA PRO A 46 -14.31 3.19 11.76
C PRO A 46 -15.75 2.70 11.55
N LYS A 47 -16.42 3.15 10.49
CA LYS A 47 -17.81 2.78 10.15
C LYS A 47 -17.88 1.63 9.15
N ASN A 48 -16.80 1.36 8.42
CA ASN A 48 -16.75 0.26 7.47
C ASN A 48 -15.40 -0.46 7.54
N SER A 49 -15.44 -1.63 8.15
CA SER A 49 -14.27 -2.44 8.45
C SER A 49 -13.49 -2.93 7.21
N ARG A 50 -14.06 -2.80 6.01
CA ARG A 50 -13.48 -3.13 4.70
C ARG A 50 -12.99 -1.91 3.92
N ARG A 51 -13.19 -0.68 4.43
CA ARG A 51 -12.72 0.54 3.77
C ARG A 51 -11.41 1.01 4.38
N PHE A 52 -10.49 1.35 3.49
CA PHE A 52 -9.15 1.83 3.84
C PHE A 52 -8.78 3.03 2.99
N THR A 53 -8.06 3.98 3.57
CA THR A 53 -7.52 5.16 2.89
C THR A 53 -6.02 5.22 3.08
N ALA A 54 -5.28 5.67 2.06
CA ALA A 54 -3.83 5.80 2.16
C ALA A 54 -3.44 6.95 3.09
N THR A 55 -2.59 6.64 4.07
CA THR A 55 -1.90 7.68 4.86
C THR A 55 -0.88 8.40 3.97
N THR A 56 -0.29 9.48 4.45
CA THR A 56 0.85 10.11 3.76
C THR A 56 2.01 9.11 3.65
N ALA A 57 2.32 8.40 4.75
CA ALA A 57 3.36 7.37 4.76
C ALA A 57 3.08 6.22 3.77
N GLY A 58 1.82 5.81 3.61
CA GLY A 58 1.43 4.80 2.62
C GLY A 58 1.66 5.25 1.18
N ARG A 59 1.41 6.54 0.89
CA ARG A 59 1.68 7.15 -0.42
C ARG A 59 3.17 7.25 -0.69
N ASP A 60 3.94 7.72 0.29
CA ASP A 60 5.39 7.82 0.14
C ASP A 60 6.03 6.45 -0.06
N ALA A 61 5.56 5.43 0.69
CA ALA A 61 6.05 4.06 0.58
C ALA A 61 5.83 3.44 -0.81
N ILE A 62 4.72 3.74 -1.49
CA ILE A 62 4.48 3.21 -2.83
C ILE A 62 5.29 3.96 -3.89
N TYR A 63 5.53 5.26 -3.73
CA TYR A 63 6.43 6.01 -4.62
C TYR A 63 7.87 5.54 -4.47
N GLU A 64 8.36 5.35 -3.24
CA GLU A 64 9.71 4.82 -2.99
C GLU A 64 9.88 3.41 -3.60
N HIS A 65 8.86 2.55 -3.46
CA HIS A 65 8.86 1.23 -4.07
C HIS A 65 8.95 1.29 -5.61
N ASP A 66 8.17 2.17 -6.23
CA ASP A 66 8.13 2.33 -7.68
C ASP A 66 9.47 2.90 -8.21
N ASP A 67 10.07 3.85 -7.50
CA ASP A 67 11.40 4.39 -7.81
C ASP A 67 12.51 3.35 -7.66
N GLU A 68 12.43 2.46 -6.67
CA GLU A 68 13.36 1.36 -6.50
C GLU A 68 13.26 0.37 -7.67
N ILE A 69 12.04 0.00 -8.08
CA ILE A 69 11.83 -0.87 -9.25
C ILE A 69 12.38 -0.21 -10.52
N ALA A 70 12.13 1.09 -10.73
CA ALA A 70 12.66 1.82 -11.88
C ALA A 70 14.20 1.88 -11.89
N ARG A 71 14.84 2.07 -10.73
CA ARG A 71 16.31 2.02 -10.59
C ARG A 71 16.87 0.65 -10.91
N ARG A 72 16.26 -0.42 -10.39
CA ARG A 72 16.67 -1.80 -10.69
C ARG A 72 16.51 -2.11 -12.17
N GLY A 73 15.38 -1.74 -12.78
CA GLY A 73 15.14 -1.94 -14.22
C GLY A 73 16.15 -1.23 -15.13
N ARG A 74 16.67 -0.05 -14.73
CA ARG A 74 17.72 0.66 -15.46
C ARG A 74 19.12 0.04 -15.32
N SER A 75 19.42 -0.66 -14.24
CA SER A 75 20.74 -1.29 -14.03
C SER A 75 20.94 -2.58 -14.83
N TYR A 76 19.88 -3.14 -15.42
CA TYR A 76 19.93 -4.33 -16.27
C TYR A 76 19.94 -4.01 -17.78
N ARG A 77 20.09 -2.74 -18.16
CA ARG A 77 20.06 -2.29 -19.56
C ARG A 77 21.39 -1.72 -20.00
#